data_AF-A0A3A8JBN7-F1
#
_entry.id   AF-A0A3A8JBN7-F1
#
_cell.length_a   1.000
_cell.length_b   1.000
_cell.length_c   1.000
_cell.angle_alpha   90.00
_cell.angle_beta   90.00
_cell.angle_gamma   90.00
#
_symmetry.space_group_name_H-M   'P 1'
#
loop_
_entity.id
_entity.type
_entity.pdbx_description
1 polymer ?
#
loop_
_entity_poly.entity_id
_entity_poly.type
_entity_poly.pdbx_seq_one_letter_code
_entity_poly.pdbx_strand_id
1 'polypeptide(L)'
;MRAMHAWTKLGLMAVLGLTGCLGDDTEEPRTCPQVVVFARSDSETCQSFPTPCDVPEGYVECCGGLFGGCAGNVSGNTCVDDPTDTCQPGGSADCPGICQ
;
A
#
# COMPACT_ATOMS: atom_id res chain seq x y z
N MET A 1 -22.64 -52.78 -47.94
CA MET A 1 -22.82 -52.18 -46.60
C MET A 1 -21.53 -51.45 -46.24
N ARG A 2 -21.53 -50.12 -46.23
CA ARG A 2 -20.39 -49.30 -45.79
C ARG A 2 -20.87 -48.35 -44.71
N ALA A 3 -20.11 -48.36 -43.62
CA ALA A 3 -20.44 -47.78 -42.33
C ALA A 3 -20.60 -46.26 -42.37
N MET A 4 -21.49 -45.81 -41.49
CA MET A 4 -21.93 -44.45 -41.23
C MET A 4 -20.75 -43.62 -40.70
N HIS A 5 -20.39 -42.54 -41.37
CA HIS A 5 -19.43 -41.57 -40.81
C HIS A 5 -20.20 -40.51 -40.01
N ALA A 6 -19.99 -40.53 -38.70
CA ALA A 6 -20.60 -39.66 -37.73
C ALA A 6 -20.17 -38.19 -37.93
N TRP A 7 -21.17 -37.31 -37.87
CA TRP A 7 -21.02 -35.86 -37.81
C TRP A 7 -20.35 -35.43 -36.50
N THR A 8 -19.37 -34.55 -36.61
CA THR A 8 -18.96 -33.65 -35.51
C THR A 8 -19.18 -32.20 -35.97
N LYS A 9 -20.32 -31.64 -35.56
CA LYS A 9 -20.53 -30.19 -35.43
C LYS A 9 -20.34 -29.84 -33.95
N LEU A 10 -19.16 -29.36 -33.58
CA LEU A 10 -18.88 -28.60 -32.36
C LEU A 10 -18.04 -27.40 -32.84
N GLY A 11 -18.29 -26.15 -32.50
CA GLY A 11 -19.08 -25.58 -31.42
C GLY A 11 -18.37 -24.29 -31.00
N LEU A 12 -19.12 -23.19 -30.91
CA LEU A 12 -18.84 -21.90 -30.28
C LEU A 12 -17.37 -21.46 -30.11
N MET A 13 -16.97 -20.43 -30.86
CA MET A 13 -16.01 -19.44 -30.37
C MET A 13 -16.78 -18.22 -29.88
N ALA A 14 -17.12 -18.23 -28.59
CA ALA A 14 -17.59 -17.07 -27.87
C ALA A 14 -16.41 -16.09 -27.74
N VAL A 15 -16.39 -15.06 -28.56
CA VAL A 15 -15.49 -13.91 -28.38
C VAL A 15 -16.07 -13.11 -27.21
N LEU A 16 -15.67 -13.45 -25.99
CA LEU A 16 -15.79 -12.53 -24.86
C LEU A 16 -14.85 -11.36 -25.13
N GLY A 17 -15.40 -10.28 -25.67
CA GLY A 17 -14.75 -8.98 -25.69
C GLY A 17 -14.51 -8.56 -24.25
N LEU A 18 -13.26 -8.65 -23.81
CA LEU A 18 -12.81 -7.98 -22.61
C LEU A 18 -12.91 -6.48 -22.86
N THR A 19 -13.98 -5.87 -22.36
CA THR A 19 -14.07 -4.44 -22.09
C THR A 19 -12.98 -4.09 -21.07
N GLY A 20 -11.76 -3.86 -21.57
CA GLY A 20 -10.68 -3.25 -20.81
C GLY A 20 -11.00 -1.77 -20.63
N CYS A 21 -11.05 -1.33 -19.38
CA CYS A 21 -11.33 0.03 -18.96
C CYS A 21 -10.47 1.04 -19.73
N LEU A 22 -11.10 1.95 -20.46
CA LEU A 22 -10.49 3.21 -20.89
C LEU A 22 -10.32 4.09 -19.65
N GLY A 23 -9.26 3.85 -18.90
CA GLY A 23 -8.72 4.80 -17.92
C GLY A 23 -7.74 5.70 -18.67
N ASP A 24 -8.20 6.90 -18.96
CA ASP A 24 -7.43 8.00 -19.52
C ASP A 24 -6.58 8.60 -18.39
N ASP A 25 -5.30 8.22 -18.28
CA ASP A 25 -4.37 8.88 -17.37
C ASP A 25 -2.97 8.92 -18.02
N THR A 26 -2.63 10.06 -18.60
CA THR A 26 -1.27 10.44 -19.01
C THR A 26 -0.41 10.78 -17.79
N GLU A 27 -0.34 9.90 -16.81
CA GLU A 27 0.50 10.06 -15.61
C GLU A 27 1.46 8.86 -15.56
N GLU A 28 2.76 9.13 -15.42
CA GLU A 28 3.77 8.06 -15.25
C GLU A 28 3.32 7.08 -14.14
N PRO A 29 3.41 5.76 -14.35
CA PRO A 29 2.95 4.79 -13.37
C PRO A 29 3.77 4.95 -12.08
N ARG A 30 3.15 5.56 -11.06
CA ARG A 30 3.75 5.72 -9.73
C ARG A 30 4.02 4.32 -9.18
N THR A 31 5.29 3.93 -9.13
CA THR A 31 5.69 2.63 -8.59
C THR A 31 5.76 2.75 -7.08
N CYS A 32 4.73 2.24 -6.41
CA CYS A 32 4.65 2.23 -4.96
C CYS A 32 5.30 0.95 -4.42
N PRO A 33 6.32 1.04 -3.54
CA PRO A 33 6.89 -0.14 -2.93
C PRO A 33 5.83 -0.83 -2.06
N GLN A 34 5.81 -2.16 -2.11
CA GLN A 34 4.86 -3.00 -1.37
C GLN A 34 5.35 -3.18 0.07
N VAL A 35 5.38 -2.08 0.82
CA VAL A 35 5.82 -2.03 2.21
C VAL A 35 4.74 -1.33 3.04
N VAL A 36 4.35 -1.97 4.15
CA VAL A 36 3.43 -1.35 5.09
C VAL A 36 4.14 -0.18 5.76
N VAL A 37 3.49 0.99 5.74
CA VAL A 37 3.96 2.21 6.39
C VAL A 37 3.03 2.51 7.55
N PHE A 38 3.58 2.93 8.68
CA PHE A 38 2.77 3.48 9.76
C PHE A 38 2.85 5.00 9.70
N ALA A 39 1.72 5.70 9.72
CA ALA A 39 1.70 7.15 9.69
C ALA A 39 0.53 7.70 10.52
N ARG A 40 0.63 8.95 10.94
CA ARG A 40 -0.42 9.68 11.69
C ARG A 40 -0.57 11.10 11.20
N SER A 41 -1.76 11.65 11.41
CA SER A 41 -1.95 13.09 11.44
C SER A 41 -1.51 13.66 12.79
N ASP A 42 -1.52 14.99 12.88
CA ASP A 42 -1.21 15.80 14.06
C ASP A 42 -2.11 15.54 15.28
N SER A 43 -3.25 14.87 15.11
CA SER A 43 -4.21 14.62 16.19
C SER A 43 -4.61 13.16 16.40
N GLU A 44 -4.14 12.24 15.55
CA GLU A 44 -4.52 10.83 15.57
C GLU A 44 -3.35 9.93 15.97
N THR A 45 -3.62 8.71 16.43
CA THR A 45 -2.57 7.69 16.67
C THR A 45 -2.05 7.10 15.35
N CYS A 46 -0.85 6.52 15.36
CA CYS A 46 -0.28 5.81 14.22
C CYS A 46 -1.21 4.73 13.64
N GLN A 47 -1.45 4.79 12.33
CA GLN A 47 -2.25 3.83 11.57
C GLN A 47 -1.39 3.17 10.49
N SER A 48 -1.72 1.93 10.13
CA SER A 48 -1.03 1.20 9.07
C SER A 48 -1.63 1.46 7.70
N PHE A 49 -0.77 1.75 6.73
CA PHE A 49 -1.08 1.94 5.32
C PHE A 49 -0.41 0.83 4.51
N PRO A 50 -1.10 0.17 3.56
CA PRO A 50 -0.55 -0.95 2.81
C PRO A 50 0.68 -0.60 1.97
N THR A 51 0.73 0.63 1.45
CA THR A 51 1.86 1.18 0.70
C THR A 51 2.09 2.65 1.07
N PRO A 52 3.28 3.22 0.82
CA PRO A 52 3.51 4.65 1.06
C PRO A 52 2.61 5.57 0.23
N CYS A 53 2.03 5.07 -0.86
CA CYS A 53 1.12 5.84 -1.71
C CYS A 53 -0.29 5.95 -1.14
N ASP A 54 -0.63 5.10 -0.17
CA ASP A 54 -1.92 5.16 0.53
C ASP A 54 -1.88 6.16 1.70
N VAL A 55 -0.70 6.68 2.04
CA VAL A 55 -0.51 7.67 3.10
C VAL A 55 -1.01 9.04 2.61
N PRO A 56 -2.00 9.66 3.28
CA PRO A 56 -2.51 10.96 2.87
C PRO A 56 -1.46 12.07 3.03
N GLU A 57 -1.58 13.14 2.23
CA GLU A 57 -0.73 14.31 2.39
C GLU A 57 -0.91 14.95 3.78
N GLY A 58 0.20 15.41 4.37
CA GLY A 58 0.21 16.00 5.71
C GLY A 58 0.34 14.99 6.85
N TYR A 59 0.35 13.68 6.55
CA TYR A 59 0.68 12.65 7.53
C TYR A 59 2.19 12.58 7.73
N VAL A 60 2.59 12.26 8.96
CA VAL A 60 3.97 11.99 9.36
C VAL A 60 4.11 10.50 9.64
N GLU A 61 5.17 9.89 9.12
CA GLU A 61 5.44 8.48 9.36
C GLU A 61 5.87 8.23 10.80
N CYS A 62 5.28 7.19 11.39
CA CYS A 62 5.65 6.67 12.68
C CYS A 62 6.77 5.65 12.55
N CYS A 63 7.65 5.62 13.55
CA CYS A 63 8.80 4.73 13.60
C CYS A 63 9.09 4.31 15.04
N GLY A 64 10.05 3.40 15.22
CA GLY A 64 10.42 2.88 16.53
C GLY A 64 9.51 1.73 17.00
N GLY A 65 10.05 0.90 17.90
CA GLY A 65 9.34 -0.25 18.46
C GLY A 65 8.68 -1.14 17.40
N LEU A 66 7.35 -1.27 17.46
CA LEU A 66 6.53 -2.09 16.57
C LEU A 66 6.33 -1.50 15.16
N PHE A 67 6.56 -0.19 14.98
CA PHE A 67 6.31 0.52 13.73
C PHE A 67 7.48 0.42 12.74
N GLY A 68 8.63 -0.08 13.19
CA GLY A 68 9.80 -0.29 12.35
C GLY A 68 10.61 1.00 12.15
N GLY A 69 11.12 1.21 10.94
CA GLY A 69 11.92 2.38 10.58
C GLY A 69 11.22 3.26 9.54
N CYS A 70 11.86 4.37 9.19
CA CYS A 70 11.36 5.29 8.17
C CYS A 70 11.39 4.63 6.79
N ALA A 71 10.20 4.24 6.31
CA ALA A 71 10.00 3.47 5.08
C ALA A 71 9.56 4.35 3.91
N GLY A 72 9.10 5.56 4.18
CA GLY A 72 8.72 6.56 3.21
C GLY A 72 9.85 6.97 2.31
N ASN A 73 9.47 7.46 1.13
CA ASN A 73 10.35 7.94 0.06
C ASN A 73 11.24 9.14 0.44
N VAL A 74 11.42 9.46 1.72
CA VAL A 74 12.37 10.47 2.19
C VAL A 74 13.65 9.75 2.64
N SER A 75 14.52 9.49 1.66
CA SER A 75 15.86 8.97 1.94
C SER A 75 16.60 9.96 2.84
N GLY A 76 16.93 9.53 4.07
CA GLY A 76 17.68 10.34 5.02
C GLY A 76 16.93 10.72 6.30
N ASN A 77 15.66 10.33 6.45
CA ASN A 77 14.93 10.61 7.69
C ASN A 77 15.45 9.74 8.85
N THR A 78 15.51 10.37 10.02
CA THR A 78 15.86 9.74 11.29
C THR A 78 14.60 9.58 12.13
N CYS A 79 14.53 8.46 12.85
CA CYS A 79 13.47 8.27 13.82
C CYS A 79 13.78 9.12 15.06
N VAL A 80 12.92 10.10 15.33
CA VAL A 80 13.01 10.99 16.49
C VAL A 80 11.79 10.78 17.38
N ASP A 81 11.91 11.02 18.68
CA ASP A 81 10.77 10.92 19.60
C ASP A 81 9.65 11.89 19.19
N ASP A 82 8.41 11.40 19.16
CA ASP A 82 7.24 12.22 18.80
C ASP A 82 6.98 13.28 19.89
N PRO A 83 7.13 14.59 19.61
CA PRO A 83 6.90 15.64 20.60
C PRO A 83 5.43 15.81 20.96
N THR A 84 4.51 15.22 20.19
CA THR A 84 3.06 15.26 20.42
C THR A 84 2.58 14.12 21.31
N ASP A 85 3.41 13.10 21.53
CA ASP A 85 3.01 11.98 22.35
C ASP A 85 3.07 12.32 23.84
N THR A 86 1.99 11.96 24.54
CA THR A 86 1.85 12.12 26.00
C THR A 86 2.47 10.98 26.79
N CYS A 87 3.22 10.11 26.10
CA CYS A 87 3.89 8.97 26.66
C CYS A 87 5.03 9.46 27.59
N GLN A 88 4.86 9.23 28.90
CA GLN A 88 5.78 9.71 29.92
C GLN A 88 7.12 8.96 29.85
N PRO A 89 8.27 9.62 29.68
CA PRO A 89 9.56 8.94 29.72
C PRO A 89 9.81 8.33 31.11
N GLY A 90 10.19 7.05 31.16
CA GLY A 90 10.55 6.32 32.39
C GLY A 90 9.69 5.08 32.71
N GLY A 91 8.60 4.85 31.98
CA GLY A 91 7.99 3.53 31.87
C GLY A 91 8.77 2.72 30.83
N SER A 92 8.87 1.40 30.98
CA SER A 92 9.52 0.48 30.02
C SER A 92 8.79 0.38 28.66
N ALA A 93 8.09 1.43 28.24
CA ALA A 93 7.39 1.53 26.97
C ALA A 93 8.20 2.46 26.06
N ASP A 94 8.74 1.91 24.98
CA ASP A 94 9.29 2.72 23.90
C ASP A 94 8.11 3.43 23.21
N CYS A 95 7.99 4.73 23.44
CA CYS A 95 6.97 5.54 22.79
C CYS A 95 7.22 5.54 21.27
N PRO A 96 6.17 5.59 20.43
CA PRO A 96 6.35 5.75 19.00
C PRO A 96 7.17 7.02 18.71
N GLY A 97 8.14 6.90 17.81
CA GLY A 97 8.80 8.04 17.20
C GLY A 97 8.12 8.44 15.90
N ILE A 98 8.61 9.53 15.33
CA ILE A 98 8.26 10.00 14.00
C ILE A 98 9.49 10.17 13.12
N CYS A 99 9.30 10.05 11.81
CA CYS A 99 10.36 10.23 10.82
C CYS A 99 10.51 11.70 10.41
N GLN A 100 11.67 12.29 10.72
CA GLN A 100 12.07 13.65 10.31
C GLN A 100 13.42 13.66 9.61
#